data_AF-A0A699T4F8-F1
#
_entry.id   AF-A0A699T4F8-F1
#
_cell.length_a   1.000
_cell.length_b   1.000
_cell.length_c   1.000
_cell.angle_alpha   90.00
_cell.angle_beta   90.00
_cell.angle_gamma   90.00
#
_symmetry.space_group_name_H-M   'P 1'
#
loop_
_entity.id
_entity.type
_entity.pdbx_description
1 polymer ?
#
loop_
_entity_poly.entity_id
_entity_poly.type
_entity_poly.pdbx_seq_one_letter_code
_entity_poly.pdbx_strand_id
1 'polypeptide(L)'
;MKADIATFVSKCLTCAKVKAKHQKPSGLLQQPEILEWKWEKITMDFVLGLPRTPSGYNSIWVIVDRLTKSAYFLPMKKMDSIEKLAQLYLKEIVCRHGVPVSIISDRDSLFTLRF
;
A
#
# COMPACT_ATOMS: atom_id res chain seq x y z
N MET A 1 20.35 11.82 44.20
CA MET A 1 20.66 10.46 43.70
C MET A 1 19.75 10.01 42.55
N LYS A 2 18.44 9.74 42.74
CA LYS A 2 17.58 9.26 41.63
C LYS A 2 17.45 10.25 40.46
N ALA A 3 17.36 11.55 40.75
CA ALA A 3 17.27 12.61 39.74
C ALA A 3 18.57 12.74 38.90
N ASP A 4 19.73 12.60 39.55
CA ASP A 4 21.03 12.70 38.90
C ASP A 4 21.26 11.52 37.96
N ILE A 5 20.89 10.31 38.40
CA ILE A 5 20.91 9.10 37.56
C ILE A 5 19.98 9.27 36.36
N ALA A 6 18.75 9.78 36.55
CA ALA A 6 17.83 10.02 35.44
C ALA A 6 18.40 11.05 34.44
N THR A 7 19.04 12.12 34.94
CA THR A 7 19.69 13.14 34.11
C THR A 7 20.86 12.55 33.32
N PHE A 8 21.69 11.74 33.96
CA PHE A 8 22.80 11.05 33.30
C PHE A 8 22.31 10.08 32.20
N VAL A 9 21.30 9.26 32.51
CA VAL A 9 20.72 8.31 31.56
C VAL A 9 20.05 9.03 30.37
N SER A 10 19.40 10.19 30.60
CA SER A 10 18.79 10.99 29.54
C SER A 10 19.79 11.56 28.54
N LYS A 11 21.03 11.83 28.98
CA LYS A 11 22.12 12.36 28.14
C LYS A 11 22.98 11.26 27.50
N CYS A 12 22.80 10.00 27.89
CA CYS A 12 23.56 8.88 27.34
C CYS A 12 23.05 8.50 25.94
N LEU A 13 23.87 8.70 24.91
CA LEU A 13 23.54 8.37 23.51
C LEU A 13 23.22 6.88 23.30
N THR A 14 23.96 5.99 23.96
CA THR A 14 23.71 4.54 23.88
C THR A 14 22.34 4.19 24.48
N CYS A 15 22.00 4.77 25.63
CA CYS A 15 20.68 4.59 26.23
C CYS A 15 19.58 5.19 25.36
N ALA A 16 19.78 6.37 24.77
CA ALA A 16 18.80 7.01 23.89
C ALA A 16 18.53 6.21 22.61
N LYS A 17 19.56 5.60 22.01
CA LYS A 17 19.41 4.75 20.80
C LYS A 17 18.74 3.41 21.09
N VAL A 18 19.09 2.76 22.21
CA VAL A 18 18.62 1.40 22.53
C VAL A 18 17.30 1.41 23.30
N LYS A 19 17.06 2.44 24.12
CA LYS A 19 15.84 2.62 24.93
C LYS A 19 15.03 3.83 24.47
N ALA A 20 15.04 4.11 23.17
CA ALA A 20 14.15 5.12 22.61
C ALA A 20 12.70 4.79 23.01
N LYS A 21 11.95 5.81 23.42
CA LYS A 21 10.54 5.65 23.76
C LYS A 21 9.75 5.45 22.47
N HIS A 22 9.52 4.20 22.08
CA HIS A 22 8.87 3.85 20.80
C HIS A 22 7.36 4.07 20.79
N GLN A 23 6.74 4.25 21.96
CA GLN A 23 5.32 4.58 22.04
C GLN A 23 5.11 6.07 21.77
N LYS A 24 4.91 6.41 20.50
CA LYS A 24 4.16 7.63 20.17
C LYS A 24 2.73 7.46 20.73
N PRO A 25 2.10 8.53 21.25
CA PRO A 25 0.69 8.49 21.55
C PRO A 25 -0.06 8.06 20.29
N SER A 26 -1.00 7.14 20.43
CA SER A 26 -1.82 6.67 19.32
C SER A 26 -2.48 7.87 18.65
N GLY A 27 -2.17 8.09 17.38
CA GLY A 27 -2.85 9.11 16.57
C GLY A 27 -4.24 8.63 16.18
N LEU A 28 -5.15 9.55 15.92
CA LEU A 28 -6.41 9.23 15.27
C LEU A 28 -6.12 8.74 13.84
N LEU A 29 -6.75 7.64 13.44
CA LEU A 29 -6.73 7.21 12.05
C LEU A 29 -7.40 8.29 11.22
N GLN A 30 -6.70 8.80 10.21
CA GLN A 30 -7.30 9.72 9.26
C GLN A 30 -8.26 8.93 8.37
N GLN A 31 -9.55 9.08 8.62
CA GLN A 31 -10.57 8.50 7.75
C GLN A 31 -10.58 9.28 6.44
N PRO A 32 -10.47 8.60 5.29
CA PRO A 32 -10.63 9.29 4.03
C PRO A 32 -12.11 9.62 3.83
N GLU A 33 -12.38 10.68 3.07
CA GLU A 33 -13.75 11.17 2.81
C GLU A 33 -14.72 10.08 2.36
N ILE A 34 -15.98 10.23 2.77
CA ILE A 34 -17.10 9.42 2.32
C ILE A 34 -17.26 9.62 0.81
N LEU A 35 -17.54 8.52 0.11
CA LEU A 35 -17.56 8.48 -1.35
C LEU A 35 -19.00 8.62 -1.84
N GLU A 36 -19.18 9.36 -2.93
CA GLU A 36 -20.49 9.61 -3.51
C GLU A 36 -20.88 8.52 -4.51
N TRP A 37 -19.92 8.00 -5.28
CA TRP A 37 -20.20 6.98 -6.29
C TRP A 37 -19.21 5.81 -6.30
N LYS A 38 -19.70 4.67 -6.83
CA LYS A 38 -18.89 3.46 -7.01
C LYS A 38 -17.80 3.69 -8.04
N TRP A 39 -16.64 3.07 -7.83
CA TRP A 39 -15.48 3.11 -8.72
C TRP A 39 -14.81 4.49 -8.91
N GLU A 40 -15.23 5.53 -8.20
CA GLU A 40 -14.56 6.84 -8.24
C GLU A 40 -13.23 6.83 -7.48
N LYS A 41 -13.19 6.24 -6.29
CA LYS A 41 -11.98 6.17 -5.48
C LYS A 41 -11.66 4.70 -5.24
N ILE A 42 -10.51 4.25 -5.70
CA ILE A 42 -10.09 2.85 -5.61
C ILE A 42 -8.81 2.71 -4.78
N THR A 43 -8.61 1.52 -4.23
CA THR A 43 -7.33 1.10 -3.62
C THR A 43 -6.70 0.01 -4.45
N MET A 44 -5.38 0.07 -4.62
CA MET A 44 -4.62 -0.94 -5.34
C MET A 44 -3.51 -1.52 -4.45
N ASP A 45 -3.26 -2.81 -4.59
CA ASP A 45 -2.19 -3.52 -3.89
C ASP A 45 -1.68 -4.72 -4.69
N PHE A 46 -0.47 -5.18 -4.41
CA PHE A 46 0.12 -6.35 -5.02
C PHE A 46 0.38 -7.44 -3.98
N VAL A 47 -0.21 -8.62 -4.21
CA VAL A 47 0.16 -9.83 -3.47
C VAL A 47 1.26 -10.53 -4.24
N LEU A 48 2.50 -10.33 -3.80
CA LEU A 48 3.71 -10.89 -4.42
C LEU A 48 4.16 -12.19 -3.72
N GLY A 49 5.03 -12.96 -4.39
CA GLY A 49 5.70 -14.11 -3.79
C GLY A 49 4.85 -15.38 -3.68
N LEU A 50 3.79 -15.49 -4.50
CA LEU A 50 2.92 -16.66 -4.51
C LEU A 50 3.57 -17.84 -5.25
N PRO A 51 3.16 -19.09 -4.94
CA PRO A 51 3.54 -20.26 -5.73
C PRO A 51 3.21 -20.06 -7.20
N ARG A 52 4.14 -20.45 -8.07
CA ARG A 52 3.99 -20.28 -9.51
C ARG A 52 2.97 -21.25 -10.07
N THR A 53 1.96 -20.73 -10.76
CA THR A 53 0.97 -21.53 -11.50
C THR A 53 1.58 -22.16 -12.76
N PRO A 54 0.95 -23.18 -13.38
CA PRO A 54 1.43 -23.77 -14.64
C PRO A 54 1.55 -22.76 -15.79
N SER A 55 0.66 -21.76 -15.84
CA SER A 55 0.70 -20.64 -16.80
C SER A 55 1.75 -19.56 -16.44
N GLY A 56 2.41 -19.72 -15.30
CA GLY A 56 3.58 -18.97 -14.88
C GLY A 56 3.28 -17.71 -14.07
N TYR A 57 2.04 -17.47 -13.65
CA TYR A 57 1.69 -16.38 -12.73
C TYR A 57 2.18 -16.68 -11.31
N ASN A 58 2.69 -15.67 -10.62
CA ASN A 58 3.25 -15.77 -9.28
C ASN A 58 2.86 -14.58 -8.38
N SER A 59 1.91 -13.76 -8.82
CA SER A 59 1.49 -12.56 -8.14
C SER A 59 0.05 -12.21 -8.52
N ILE A 60 -0.63 -11.47 -7.65
CA ILE A 60 -2.00 -10.99 -7.86
C ILE A 60 -2.01 -9.48 -7.70
N TRP A 61 -2.60 -8.78 -8.67
CA TRP A 61 -2.94 -7.37 -8.54
C TRP A 61 -4.36 -7.24 -8.02
N VAL A 62 -4.49 -6.63 -6.84
CA VAL A 62 -5.75 -6.41 -6.15
C VAL A 62 -6.19 -4.98 -6.41
N ILE A 63 -7.42 -4.81 -6.90
CA ILE A 63 -8.02 -3.50 -7.14
C ILE A 63 -9.40 -3.49 -6.51
N VAL A 64 -9.62 -2.60 -5.54
CA VAL A 64 -10.83 -2.57 -4.71
C VAL A 64 -11.53 -1.23 -4.83
N ASP A 65 -12.83 -1.26 -5.13
CA ASP A 65 -13.69 -0.11 -5.00
C ASP A 65 -13.87 0.24 -3.52
N ARG A 66 -13.52 1.46 -3.14
CA ARG A 66 -13.52 1.84 -1.72
C ARG A 66 -14.94 1.96 -1.15
N LEU A 67 -15.95 2.24 -1.99
CA LEU A 67 -17.34 2.41 -1.55
C LEU A 67 -18.03 1.06 -1.35
N THR A 68 -18.13 0.26 -2.40
CA THR A 68 -18.88 -1.01 -2.39
C THR A 68 -18.06 -2.19 -1.85
N LYS A 69 -16.73 -2.03 -1.72
CA LYS A 69 -15.78 -3.12 -1.41
C LYS A 69 -15.73 -4.23 -2.45
N SER A 70 -16.28 -4.00 -3.64
CA SER A 70 -16.10 -4.89 -4.79
C SER A 70 -14.64 -4.92 -5.21
N ALA A 71 -14.09 -6.11 -5.48
CA ALA A 71 -12.67 -6.30 -5.75
C ALA A 71 -12.42 -7.08 -7.05
N TYR A 72 -11.38 -6.69 -7.77
CA TYR A 72 -10.76 -7.45 -8.85
C TYR A 72 -9.46 -8.08 -8.35
N PHE A 73 -9.27 -9.36 -8.66
CA PHE A 73 -8.04 -10.10 -8.41
C PHE A 73 -7.46 -10.53 -9.76
N LEU A 74 -6.49 -9.75 -10.26
CA LEU A 74 -5.93 -9.96 -11.58
C LEU A 74 -4.62 -10.75 -11.48
N PRO A 75 -4.47 -11.90 -12.15
CA PRO A 75 -3.24 -12.66 -12.13
C PRO A 75 -2.15 -11.93 -12.93
N MET A 76 -0.95 -11.82 -12.36
CA MET A 76 0.21 -11.19 -13.00
C MET A 76 1.50 -11.93 -12.70
N LYS A 77 2.53 -11.62 -13.47
CA LYS A 77 3.90 -12.07 -13.21
C LYS A 77 4.66 -10.89 -12.62
N LYS A 78 5.48 -11.12 -11.59
CA LYS A 78 6.34 -10.06 -11.01
C LYS A 78 7.23 -9.37 -12.05
N MET A 79 7.61 -10.09 -13.10
CA MET A 79 8.45 -9.59 -14.20
C MET A 79 7.64 -9.06 -15.40
N ASP A 80 6.31 -8.94 -15.29
CA ASP A 80 5.52 -8.31 -16.34
C ASP A 80 5.94 -6.85 -16.51
N SER A 81 6.00 -6.38 -17.75
CA SER A 81 6.33 -4.99 -18.04
C SER A 81 5.20 -4.05 -17.61
N ILE A 82 5.55 -2.80 -17.32
CA ILE A 82 4.57 -1.79 -16.89
C ILE A 82 3.52 -1.57 -17.97
N GLU A 83 3.89 -1.63 -19.25
CA GLU A 83 2.96 -1.45 -20.37
C GLU A 83 1.90 -2.56 -20.38
N LYS A 84 2.30 -3.80 -20.10
CA LYS A 84 1.38 -4.94 -20.01
C LYS A 84 0.42 -4.79 -18.83
N LEU A 85 0.92 -4.32 -17.68
CA LEU A 85 0.08 -4.01 -16.52
C LEU A 85 -0.91 -2.87 -16.84
N ALA A 86 -0.45 -1.80 -17.49
CA ALA A 86 -1.30 -0.69 -17.90
C ALA A 86 -2.41 -1.14 -18.86
N GLN A 87 -2.10 -1.99 -19.85
CA GLN A 87 -3.10 -2.56 -20.75
C GLN A 87 -4.13 -3.42 -20.01
N LEU A 88 -3.68 -4.24 -19.06
CA LEU A 88 -4.56 -5.08 -18.24
C LEU A 88 -5.49 -4.21 -17.38
N TYR A 89 -4.95 -3.14 -16.78
CA TYR A 89 -5.72 -2.18 -15.99
C TYR A 89 -6.78 -1.45 -16.83
N LEU A 90 -6.39 -0.95 -18.00
CA LEU A 90 -7.32 -0.29 -18.92
C LEU A 90 -8.46 -1.24 -19.31
N LYS A 91 -8.12 -2.47 -19.68
CA LYS A 91 -9.07 -3.48 -20.12
C LYS A 91 -10.05 -3.90 -19.01
N GLU A 92 -9.55 -4.20 -17.82
CA GLU A 92 -10.37 -4.80 -16.77
C GLU A 92 -11.07 -3.77 -15.88
N ILE A 93 -10.49 -2.57 -15.72
CA ILE A 93 -11.04 -1.53 -14.85
C ILE A 93 -11.63 -0.39 -15.68
N VAL A 94 -10.80 0.31 -16.48
CA VAL A 94 -11.22 1.56 -17.12
C VAL A 94 -12.32 1.33 -18.16
N CYS A 95 -12.22 0.28 -18.98
CA CYS A 95 -13.25 -0.05 -19.97
C CYS A 95 -14.60 -0.44 -19.33
N ARG A 96 -14.60 -0.94 -18.09
CA ARG A 96 -15.82 -1.42 -17.41
C ARG A 96 -16.47 -0.36 -16.53
N HIS A 97 -15.64 0.44 -15.84
CA HIS A 97 -16.09 1.34 -14.77
C HIS A 97 -15.76 2.82 -15.03
N GLY A 98 -14.95 3.11 -16.06
CA GLY A 98 -14.40 4.43 -16.31
C GLY A 98 -13.10 4.69 -15.56
N VAL A 99 -12.57 5.91 -15.72
CA VAL A 99 -11.33 6.34 -15.06
C VAL A 99 -11.66 6.74 -13.63
N PRO A 100 -11.00 6.17 -12.60
CA PRO A 100 -11.21 6.59 -11.23
C PRO A 100 -10.67 8.01 -11.00
N VAL A 101 -11.35 8.75 -10.13
CA VAL A 101 -10.96 10.08 -9.66
C VAL A 101 -9.69 10.02 -8.82
N SER A 102 -9.52 8.97 -8.00
CA SER A 102 -8.30 8.79 -7.20
C SER A 102 -7.96 7.33 -6.96
N ILE A 103 -6.66 7.08 -6.83
CA ILE A 103 -6.10 5.77 -6.54
C ILE A 103 -5.25 5.91 -5.28
N ILE A 104 -5.48 5.04 -4.30
CA ILE A 104 -4.63 4.89 -3.13
C ILE A 104 -3.86 3.57 -3.27
N SER A 105 -2.55 3.63 -3.33
CA SER A 105 -1.66 2.46 -3.32
C SER A 105 -0.63 2.60 -2.20
N ASP A 106 0.11 1.52 -1.96
CA ASP A 106 1.33 1.59 -1.18
C ASP A 106 2.48 2.21 -2.00
N ARG A 107 3.70 2.14 -1.45
CA ARG A 107 4.91 2.64 -2.11
C ARG A 107 5.68 1.52 -2.82
N ASP A 108 5.02 0.47 -3.31
CA ASP A 108 5.69 -0.55 -4.10
C ASP A 108 6.40 0.12 -5.29
N SER A 109 7.60 -0.38 -5.59
CA SER A 109 8.39 -0.05 -6.77
C SER A 109 7.56 -0.06 -8.06
N LEU A 110 6.61 -1.00 -8.19
CA LEU A 110 5.75 -1.09 -9.36
C LEU A 110 4.85 0.14 -9.57
N PHE A 111 4.45 0.83 -8.50
CA PHE A 111 3.68 2.07 -8.56
C PHE A 111 4.54 3.34 -8.62
N THR A 112 5.78 3.26 -8.12
CA THR A 112 6.67 4.42 -7.96
C THR A 112 7.75 4.54 -9.03
N LEU A 113 7.83 3.59 -9.96
CA LEU A 113 8.74 3.64 -11.12
C LEU A 113 8.46 4.91 -11.94
N ARG A 114 9.50 5.72 -12.10
CA ARG A 114 9.46 6.92 -12.94
C ARG A 114 9.54 6.48 -14.40
N PHE A 115 8.56 6.92 -15.19
CA PHE A 115 8.60 6.87 -16.64
C PHE A 115 9.67 7.81 -17.20
#